data_AF-A0A1I2NAW7-F1
#
_entry.id   AF-A0A1I2NAW7-F1
#
_cell.length_a   1.000
_cell.length_b   1.000
_cell.length_c   1.000
_cell.angle_alpha   90.00
_cell.angle_beta   90.00
_cell.angle_gamma   90.00
#
_symmetry.space_group_name_H-M   'P 1'
#
loop_
_entity.id
_entity.type
_entity.pdbx_description
1 polymer ?
#
loop_
_entity_poly.entity_id
_entity_poly.type
_entity_poly.pdbx_seq_one_letter_code
_entity_poly.pdbx_strand_id
1 'polypeptide(L)'
;MDENMCMTLPVSFVPTPSALYRAHRKSAQLLQQPSRPRLKDTALPTRAAAAPPAGARVLIWKQDPSVSELGPRKIFLPGVILEGPRDARITYGRPGIAPVSPNAFGDFIMAPDTDQFDAVHAFAVVRSTLTMYQRVLSRADQGAPLPWAWNNGSNTDPLEVFPHGLPNVMNAYYSRSDRALKFGDFVPTGSTGRVFTCRSFDIVSHETGHAVLDGLKPKWILNSAPPQTGGLHESFGDLTAIFLALSQLDQVEAVIAQTKADLHDKTFLADMAEQFGLALGRPNGLRNADNDLKLSETGNEVHAISQVFTGAVYDILADIFSFERAPGLRDDAACLHSVAGYLCSLVLRALVAAPDTNAKYADVVNQMLRIAAEDGKPVDYANFIRNRFALREVVVSPVPLTEDQPQNLELPAMVEDAPDARQDRRACCGTMNHAEYFDLEGVLDAERQALAAWCKNYSTRHGEVAIEK
;
A
#
# COMPACT_ATOMS: atom_id res chain seq x y z
N MET A 1 -4.45 -12.12 -61.43
CA MET A 1 -4.02 -12.20 -60.03
C MET A 1 -3.87 -10.76 -59.58
N ASP A 2 -4.88 -10.24 -58.88
CA ASP A 2 -4.82 -8.93 -58.24
C ASP A 2 -4.63 -9.14 -56.75
N GLU A 3 -3.45 -8.75 -56.27
CA GLU A 3 -3.08 -8.65 -54.86
C GLU A 3 -3.59 -7.31 -54.30
N ASN A 4 -4.66 -7.34 -53.50
CA ASN A 4 -4.91 -6.44 -52.35
C ASN A 4 -6.31 -6.63 -51.76
N MET A 5 -6.63 -7.84 -51.31
CA MET A 5 -7.66 -8.00 -50.28
C MET A 5 -7.03 -7.74 -48.91
N CYS A 6 -6.96 -6.47 -48.52
CA CYS A 6 -6.74 -6.11 -47.13
C CYS A 6 -7.93 -6.66 -46.34
N MET A 7 -7.71 -7.75 -45.59
CA MET A 7 -8.71 -8.32 -44.70
C MET A 7 -9.04 -7.27 -43.62
N THR A 8 -10.16 -6.59 -43.78
CA THR A 8 -10.73 -5.71 -42.75
C THR A 8 -11.09 -6.57 -41.54
N LEU A 9 -10.36 -6.38 -40.44
CA LEU A 9 -10.66 -7.01 -39.15
C LEU A 9 -12.13 -6.78 -38.77
N PRO A 10 -12.84 -7.77 -38.18
CA PRO A 10 -14.21 -7.59 -37.72
C PRO A 10 -14.30 -6.44 -36.70
N VAL A 11 -15.40 -5.68 -36.73
CA VAL A 11 -15.62 -4.46 -35.92
C VAL A 11 -15.42 -4.68 -34.41
N SER A 12 -15.66 -5.90 -33.92
CA SER A 12 -15.42 -6.31 -32.53
C SER A 12 -13.96 -6.21 -32.09
N PHE A 13 -13.02 -6.17 -33.03
CA PHE A 13 -11.58 -6.08 -32.78
C PHE A 13 -11.03 -4.65 -32.91
N VAL A 14 -11.88 -3.65 -33.19
CA VAL A 14 -11.46 -2.24 -33.25
C VAL A 14 -11.52 -1.65 -31.83
N PRO A 15 -10.37 -1.31 -31.20
CA PRO A 15 -10.35 -0.86 -29.80
C PRO A 15 -11.16 0.42 -29.59
N THR A 16 -11.89 0.48 -28.49
CA THR A 16 -12.72 1.64 -28.11
C THR A 16 -12.01 2.45 -27.01
N PRO A 17 -11.81 3.79 -27.16
CA PRO A 17 -12.16 4.63 -28.30
C PRO A 17 -10.95 4.96 -29.20
N SER A 18 -10.84 4.32 -30.37
CA SER A 18 -9.91 4.70 -31.45
C SER A 18 -10.56 5.64 -32.48
N ALA A 19 -9.74 6.33 -33.28
CA ALA A 19 -10.24 7.14 -34.41
C ALA A 19 -11.01 6.28 -35.43
N LEU A 20 -10.54 5.04 -35.67
CA LEU A 20 -11.20 4.05 -36.51
C LEU A 20 -12.55 3.64 -35.93
N TYR A 21 -12.64 3.39 -34.62
CA TYR A 21 -13.91 3.11 -33.95
C TYR A 21 -14.90 4.27 -34.11
N ARG A 22 -14.45 5.51 -33.92
CA ARG A 22 -15.28 6.72 -34.07
C ARG A 22 -15.78 6.92 -35.50
N ALA A 23 -14.91 6.71 -36.49
CA ALA A 23 -15.26 6.80 -37.91
C ALA A 23 -16.29 5.72 -38.28
N HIS A 24 -16.06 4.48 -37.86
CA HIS A 24 -17.01 3.38 -38.04
C HIS A 24 -18.37 3.68 -37.38
N ARG A 25 -18.38 4.18 -36.14
CA ARG A 25 -19.61 4.60 -35.43
C ARG A 25 -20.39 5.68 -36.17
N LYS A 26 -19.69 6.69 -36.71
CA LYS A 26 -20.30 7.73 -37.53
C LYS A 26 -20.91 7.14 -38.81
N SER A 27 -20.17 6.28 -39.51
CA SER A 27 -20.66 5.61 -40.72
C SER A 27 -21.87 4.70 -40.46
N ALA A 28 -21.86 3.95 -39.36
CA ALA A 28 -22.99 3.12 -38.95
C ALA A 28 -24.22 3.95 -38.55
N GLN A 29 -24.02 5.09 -37.89
CA GLN A 29 -25.11 6.02 -37.56
C GLN A 29 -25.76 6.65 -38.81
N LEU A 30 -25.01 6.88 -39.88
CA LEU A 30 -25.54 7.39 -41.14
C LEU A 30 -26.47 6.40 -41.86
N LEU A 31 -26.34 5.11 -41.54
CA LEU A 31 -27.19 4.04 -42.08
C LEU A 31 -28.34 3.63 -41.14
N GLN A 32 -28.37 4.17 -39.92
CA GLN A 32 -29.47 3.94 -39.00
C GLN A 32 -30.67 4.79 -39.39
N GLN A 33 -31.79 4.13 -39.68
CA GLN A 33 -33.08 4.82 -39.67
C GLN A 33 -33.30 5.46 -38.28
N PRO A 34 -33.94 6.63 -38.20
CA PRO A 34 -34.24 7.24 -36.91
C PRO A 34 -34.98 6.23 -36.03
N SER A 35 -34.40 5.92 -34.87
CA SER A 35 -35.03 5.07 -33.88
C SER A 35 -36.34 5.69 -33.43
N ARG A 36 -37.31 4.85 -33.03
CA ARG A 36 -38.53 5.33 -32.37
C ARG A 36 -38.13 6.27 -31.24
N PRO A 37 -38.83 7.41 -31.05
CA PRO A 37 -38.56 8.31 -29.93
C PRO A 37 -38.47 7.50 -28.64
N ARG A 38 -37.43 7.73 -27.83
CA ARG A 38 -37.41 7.19 -26.46
C ARG A 38 -38.74 7.53 -25.81
N LEU A 39 -39.35 6.56 -25.13
CA LEU A 39 -40.51 6.81 -24.28
C LEU A 39 -40.19 8.04 -23.44
N LYS A 40 -41.07 9.05 -23.45
CA LYS A 40 -40.85 10.23 -22.62
C LYS A 40 -40.76 9.75 -21.18
N ASP A 41 -39.63 9.99 -20.52
CA ASP A 41 -39.38 9.71 -19.09
C ASP A 41 -40.28 10.54 -18.15
N THR A 42 -41.35 11.17 -18.66
CA THR A 42 -42.28 12.02 -17.91
C THR A 42 -43.11 11.26 -16.87
N ALA A 43 -43.03 9.92 -16.83
CA ALA A 43 -43.73 9.07 -15.86
C ALA A 43 -42.79 8.38 -14.85
N LEU A 44 -41.47 8.51 -15.00
CA LEU A 44 -40.52 8.05 -13.99
C LEU A 44 -40.17 9.26 -13.11
N PRO A 45 -40.18 9.15 -11.77
CA PRO A 45 -39.62 10.21 -10.93
C PRO A 45 -38.17 10.42 -11.36
N THR A 46 -37.89 11.52 -12.05
CA THR A 46 -36.55 11.95 -12.39
C THR A 46 -35.86 12.30 -11.09
N ARG A 47 -35.18 11.31 -10.47
CA ARG A 47 -34.05 11.63 -9.60
C ARG A 47 -33.13 12.46 -10.47
N ALA A 48 -32.95 13.74 -10.13
CA ALA A 48 -32.01 14.61 -10.81
C ALA A 48 -30.70 13.80 -10.92
N ALA A 49 -30.25 13.55 -12.15
CA ALA A 49 -29.02 12.82 -12.35
C ALA A 49 -27.95 13.59 -11.57
N ALA A 50 -27.32 12.93 -10.59
CA ALA A 50 -26.24 13.55 -9.85
C ALA A 50 -25.22 14.06 -10.87
N ALA A 51 -24.71 15.29 -10.66
CA ALA A 51 -23.62 15.78 -11.49
C ALA A 51 -22.51 14.71 -11.54
N PRO A 52 -21.88 14.46 -12.69
CA PRO A 52 -20.78 13.51 -12.76
C PRO A 52 -19.76 13.87 -11.68
N PRO A 53 -19.24 12.88 -10.94
CA PRO A 53 -18.36 13.15 -9.82
C PRO A 53 -17.17 13.98 -10.30
N ALA A 54 -16.83 15.05 -9.55
CA ALA A 54 -15.59 15.76 -9.77
C ALA A 54 -14.42 14.77 -9.63
N GLY A 55 -13.42 14.88 -10.51
CA GLY A 55 -12.31 13.93 -10.53
C GLY A 55 -11.38 14.17 -11.71
N ALA A 56 -10.25 13.49 -11.68
CA ALA A 56 -9.28 13.51 -12.77
C ALA A 56 -9.03 12.10 -13.30
N ARG A 57 -8.94 11.97 -14.62
CA ARG A 57 -8.34 10.77 -15.22
C ARG A 57 -6.83 10.90 -15.16
N VAL A 58 -6.16 9.81 -14.78
CA VAL A 58 -4.69 9.76 -14.71
C VAL A 58 -4.19 8.48 -15.36
N LEU A 59 -2.97 8.51 -15.87
CA LEU A 59 -2.29 7.32 -16.37
C LEU A 59 -1.32 6.81 -15.29
N ILE A 60 -1.35 5.51 -14.99
CA ILE A 60 -0.49 4.86 -13.99
C ILE A 60 0.10 3.57 -14.56
N TRP A 61 1.25 3.13 -14.05
CA TRP A 61 1.63 1.73 -14.17
C TRP A 61 0.68 0.86 -13.35
N LYS A 62 0.25 -0.27 -13.91
CA LYS A 62 -0.64 -1.20 -13.19
C LYS A 62 0.11 -1.88 -12.05
N GLN A 63 1.34 -2.30 -12.31
CA GLN A 63 2.28 -2.93 -11.37
C GLN A 63 3.69 -2.38 -11.62
N ASP A 64 4.72 -2.98 -11.05
CA ASP A 64 6.12 -2.79 -11.45
C ASP A 64 6.29 -2.84 -13.00
N PRO A 65 7.05 -1.90 -13.60
CA PRO A 65 7.25 -1.85 -15.06
C PRO A 65 7.86 -3.12 -15.69
N SER A 66 8.51 -3.98 -14.90
CA SER A 66 9.01 -5.28 -15.35
C SER A 66 7.90 -6.31 -15.62
N VAL A 67 6.71 -6.13 -15.06
CA VAL A 67 5.51 -6.95 -15.34
C VAL A 67 4.86 -6.47 -16.65
N SER A 68 5.61 -6.65 -17.74
CA SER A 68 5.34 -6.02 -19.05
C SER A 68 3.98 -6.35 -19.67
N GLU A 69 3.37 -7.48 -19.31
CA GLU A 69 2.06 -7.89 -19.83
C GLU A 69 0.90 -7.01 -19.35
N LEU A 70 1.06 -6.33 -18.21
CA LEU A 70 0.02 -5.49 -17.63
C LEU A 70 0.02 -4.08 -18.23
N GLY A 71 1.21 -3.50 -18.41
CA GLY A 71 1.42 -2.16 -18.95
C GLY A 71 0.78 -1.03 -18.12
N PRO A 72 0.69 0.20 -18.68
CA PRO A 72 0.03 1.30 -18.02
C PRO A 72 -1.48 1.29 -18.27
N ARG A 73 -2.26 1.85 -17.34
CA ARG A 73 -3.72 2.04 -17.49
C ARG A 73 -4.17 3.42 -17.10
N LYS A 74 -5.37 3.78 -17.56
CA LYS A 74 -6.08 4.96 -17.05
C LYS A 74 -6.91 4.55 -15.84
N ILE A 75 -6.85 5.35 -14.80
CA ILE A 75 -7.80 5.29 -13.69
C ILE A 75 -8.52 6.63 -13.55
N PHE A 76 -9.64 6.62 -12.83
CA PHE A 76 -10.35 7.82 -12.45
C PHE A 76 -10.21 8.02 -10.95
N LEU A 77 -9.63 9.16 -10.55
CA LEU A 77 -9.49 9.56 -9.17
C LEU A 77 -10.66 10.50 -8.82
N PRO A 78 -11.59 10.09 -7.93
CA PRO A 78 -12.66 10.98 -7.48
C PRO A 78 -12.10 12.08 -6.56
N GLY A 79 -12.69 13.27 -6.64
CA GLY A 79 -12.30 14.44 -5.85
C GLY A 79 -11.56 15.49 -6.65
N VAL A 80 -11.46 16.70 -6.09
CA VAL A 80 -10.74 17.81 -6.74
C VAL A 80 -9.24 17.57 -6.61
N ILE A 81 -8.55 17.54 -7.75
CA ILE A 81 -7.09 17.46 -7.84
C ILE A 81 -6.60 18.72 -8.53
N LEU A 82 -5.72 19.46 -7.86
CA LEU A 82 -5.14 20.71 -8.36
C LEU A 82 -3.77 20.45 -8.98
N GLU A 83 -3.20 21.46 -9.65
CA GLU A 83 -1.84 21.42 -10.21
C GLU A 83 -0.81 20.90 -9.20
N GLY A 84 0.16 20.12 -9.69
CA GLY A 84 1.22 19.57 -8.87
C GLY A 84 1.25 18.06 -8.72
N PRO A 85 0.30 17.29 -9.29
CA PRO A 85 -1.00 17.07 -8.65
C PRO A 85 -1.01 17.21 -7.12
N ARG A 86 -2.05 17.82 -6.56
CA ARG A 86 -2.25 17.89 -5.09
C ARG A 86 -3.72 17.86 -4.70
N ASP A 87 -3.99 17.38 -3.49
CA ASP A 87 -5.27 17.50 -2.79
C ASP A 87 -5.04 17.99 -1.34
N ALA A 88 -6.05 17.89 -0.48
CA ALA A 88 -5.92 18.32 0.93
C ALA A 88 -5.04 17.41 1.79
N ARG A 89 -4.69 16.20 1.32
CA ARG A 89 -3.95 15.17 2.05
C ARG A 89 -2.55 14.93 1.49
N ILE A 90 -2.35 15.19 0.19
CA ILE A 90 -1.14 14.88 -0.57
C ILE A 90 -0.74 16.10 -1.39
N THR A 91 0.53 16.45 -1.36
CA THR A 91 1.14 17.46 -2.23
C THR A 91 2.44 16.93 -2.83
N TYR A 92 2.97 17.63 -3.83
CA TYR A 92 4.29 17.36 -4.40
C TYR A 92 5.38 18.01 -3.57
N GLY A 93 6.51 17.32 -3.48
CA GLY A 93 7.68 17.79 -2.76
C GLY A 93 8.44 18.91 -3.46
N ARG A 94 9.09 19.77 -2.67
CA ARG A 94 9.93 20.88 -3.15
C ARG A 94 11.27 20.92 -2.38
N PRO A 95 12.42 21.07 -3.07
CA PRO A 95 12.60 21.03 -4.53
C PRO A 95 12.31 19.64 -5.10
N GLY A 96 11.92 19.55 -6.37
CA GLY A 96 11.54 18.29 -6.99
C GLY A 96 11.10 18.48 -8.44
N ILE A 97 10.34 17.52 -8.96
CA ILE A 97 9.74 17.61 -10.29
C ILE A 97 8.85 18.86 -10.36
N ALA A 98 8.92 19.59 -11.47
CA ALA A 98 8.11 20.79 -11.67
C ALA A 98 6.60 20.46 -11.56
N PRO A 99 5.77 21.38 -11.01
CA PRO A 99 4.35 21.14 -10.85
C PRO A 99 3.69 20.74 -12.18
N VAL A 100 3.02 19.59 -12.20
CA VAL A 100 2.31 19.11 -13.38
C VAL A 100 0.92 19.74 -13.41
N SER A 101 0.58 20.42 -14.50
CA SER A 101 -0.75 21.00 -14.71
C SER A 101 -1.72 19.98 -15.32
N PRO A 102 -3.01 19.96 -14.91
CA PRO A 102 -4.02 19.20 -15.62
C PRO A 102 -4.30 19.79 -17.01
N ASN A 103 -4.85 18.99 -17.91
CA ASN A 103 -5.35 19.47 -19.20
C ASN A 103 -6.68 20.25 -19.03
N ALA A 104 -7.24 20.74 -20.15
CA ALA A 104 -8.49 21.50 -20.15
C ALA A 104 -9.73 20.75 -19.58
N PHE A 105 -9.65 19.42 -19.42
CA PHE A 105 -10.70 18.59 -18.83
C PHE A 105 -10.44 18.26 -17.35
N GLY A 106 -9.35 18.78 -16.76
CA GLY A 106 -8.95 18.46 -15.39
C GLY A 106 -8.18 17.14 -15.26
N ASP A 107 -7.72 16.53 -16.36
CA ASP A 107 -7.02 15.25 -16.33
C ASP A 107 -5.50 15.38 -16.38
N PHE A 108 -4.80 14.40 -15.82
CA PHE A 108 -3.34 14.28 -15.85
C PHE A 108 -2.92 13.06 -16.70
N ILE A 109 -2.98 13.21 -18.02
CA ILE A 109 -2.60 12.15 -18.97
C ILE A 109 -1.18 12.43 -19.50
N MET A 110 -0.18 11.96 -18.77
CA MET A 110 1.23 12.12 -19.11
C MET A 110 1.76 10.90 -19.87
N ALA A 111 2.77 11.11 -20.71
CA ALA A 111 3.43 10.00 -21.41
C ALA A 111 4.25 9.16 -20.41
N PRO A 112 4.15 7.82 -20.41
CA PRO A 112 5.00 6.97 -19.58
C PRO A 112 6.48 7.30 -19.71
N ASP A 113 7.25 7.00 -18.66
CA ASP A 113 8.71 7.21 -18.60
C ASP A 113 9.17 8.68 -18.67
N THR A 114 8.29 9.62 -18.27
CA THR A 114 8.62 11.05 -18.11
C THR A 114 8.51 11.47 -16.65
N ASP A 115 9.24 12.50 -16.24
CA ASP A 115 9.16 13.07 -14.89
C ASP A 115 7.72 13.46 -14.51
N GLN A 116 6.96 14.03 -15.47
CA GLN A 116 5.58 14.41 -15.24
C GLN A 116 4.69 13.18 -15.00
N PHE A 117 4.95 12.07 -15.70
CA PHE A 117 4.27 10.82 -15.44
C PHE A 117 4.65 10.25 -14.07
N ASP A 118 5.93 10.27 -13.69
CA ASP A 118 6.37 9.78 -12.39
C ASP A 118 5.71 10.55 -11.23
N ALA A 119 5.57 11.88 -11.37
CA ALA A 119 4.82 12.71 -10.41
C ALA A 119 3.33 12.36 -10.33
N VAL A 120 2.68 12.19 -11.48
CA VAL A 120 1.25 11.85 -11.53
C VAL A 120 0.99 10.43 -11.04
N HIS A 121 1.83 9.49 -11.41
CA HIS A 121 1.74 8.09 -11.03
C HIS A 121 1.91 7.91 -9.52
N ALA A 122 2.98 8.46 -8.94
CA ALA A 122 3.22 8.37 -7.50
C ALA A 122 2.05 8.98 -6.70
N PHE A 123 1.59 10.19 -7.06
CA PHE A 123 0.41 10.81 -6.45
C PHE A 123 -0.82 9.90 -6.53
N ALA A 124 -1.09 9.33 -7.71
CA ALA A 124 -2.27 8.51 -7.94
C ALA A 124 -2.26 7.21 -7.14
N VAL A 125 -1.11 6.58 -6.98
CA VAL A 125 -0.96 5.38 -6.15
C VAL A 125 -1.16 5.74 -4.68
N VAL A 126 -0.50 6.79 -4.16
CA VAL A 126 -0.69 7.27 -2.77
C VAL A 126 -2.17 7.56 -2.48
N ARG A 127 -2.85 8.28 -3.40
CA ARG A 127 -4.27 8.61 -3.31
C ARG A 127 -5.17 7.36 -3.35
N SER A 128 -4.78 6.34 -4.13
CA SER A 128 -5.51 5.07 -4.21
C SER A 128 -5.37 4.27 -2.92
N THR A 129 -4.15 4.19 -2.36
CA THR A 129 -3.88 3.57 -1.04
C THR A 129 -4.70 4.23 0.06
N LEU A 130 -4.68 5.56 0.15
CA LEU A 130 -5.51 6.28 1.11
C LEU A 130 -6.98 5.92 0.93
N THR A 131 -7.49 6.00 -0.30
CA THR A 131 -8.90 5.74 -0.58
C THR A 131 -9.32 4.32 -0.20
N MET A 132 -8.46 3.32 -0.42
CA MET A 132 -8.68 1.94 0.01
C MET A 132 -8.93 1.86 1.52
N TYR A 133 -8.01 2.39 2.34
CA TYR A 133 -8.14 2.34 3.79
C TYR A 133 -9.25 3.25 4.35
N GLN A 134 -9.50 4.41 3.73
CA GLN A 134 -10.60 5.29 4.12
C GLN A 134 -11.96 4.60 3.91
N ARG A 135 -12.12 3.82 2.84
CA ARG A 135 -13.33 3.01 2.61
C ARG A 135 -13.50 1.94 3.67
N VAL A 136 -12.42 1.25 4.05
CA VAL A 136 -12.44 0.24 5.13
C VAL A 136 -12.91 0.83 6.46
N LEU A 137 -12.43 2.02 6.82
CA LEU A 137 -12.73 2.64 8.12
C LEU A 137 -14.02 3.49 8.11
N SER A 138 -14.60 3.75 6.94
CA SER A 138 -15.86 4.49 6.85
C SER A 138 -16.99 3.74 7.54
N ARG A 139 -17.84 4.46 8.29
CA ARG A 139 -19.01 3.89 8.98
C ARG A 139 -20.22 4.77 8.74
N ALA A 140 -21.36 4.17 8.35
CA ALA A 140 -22.66 4.83 8.27
C ALA A 140 -22.60 6.25 7.66
N ASP A 141 -22.02 6.35 6.45
CA ASP A 141 -21.83 7.60 5.68
C ASP A 141 -20.87 8.65 6.27
N GLN A 142 -20.21 8.36 7.39
CA GLN A 142 -19.12 9.20 7.92
C GLN A 142 -17.79 8.77 7.28
N GLY A 143 -17.19 9.67 6.50
CA GLY A 143 -15.86 9.46 5.93
C GLY A 143 -14.79 9.40 7.03
N ALA A 144 -13.77 8.57 6.83
CA ALA A 144 -12.61 8.49 7.70
C ALA A 144 -11.45 9.28 7.05
N PRO A 145 -11.09 10.49 7.51
CA PRO A 145 -10.07 11.28 6.83
C PRO A 145 -8.63 10.73 6.95
N LEU A 146 -8.40 9.64 7.70
CA LEU A 146 -7.09 8.99 7.97
C LEU A 146 -5.97 9.98 8.29
N PRO A 147 -5.64 10.24 9.57
CA PRO A 147 -4.64 11.24 9.91
C PRO A 147 -3.23 10.80 9.49
N TRP A 148 -2.36 11.78 9.24
CA TRP A 148 -0.91 11.57 9.28
C TRP A 148 -0.42 11.75 10.72
N ALA A 149 0.72 11.16 11.09
CA ALA A 149 1.20 11.20 12.48
C ALA A 149 1.43 12.62 13.04
N TRP A 150 1.71 13.60 12.16
CA TRP A 150 1.85 15.01 12.55
C TRP A 150 0.53 15.79 12.57
N ASN A 151 -0.58 15.21 12.07
CA ASN A 151 -1.85 15.90 12.03
C ASN A 151 -2.48 16.01 13.43
N ASN A 152 -3.03 17.18 13.75
CA ASN A 152 -3.77 17.46 14.98
C ASN A 152 -4.72 18.65 14.75
N GLY A 153 -5.32 19.19 15.83
CA GLY A 153 -6.27 20.30 15.72
C GLY A 153 -5.72 21.60 15.11
N SER A 154 -4.41 21.78 15.05
CA SER A 154 -3.75 22.96 14.47
C SER A 154 -2.83 22.66 13.27
N ASN A 155 -2.47 21.39 13.06
CA ASN A 155 -1.65 20.96 11.93
C ASN A 155 -2.44 19.99 11.04
N THR A 156 -2.72 20.40 9.82
CA THR A 156 -3.35 19.56 8.79
C THR A 156 -2.50 19.47 7.53
N ASP A 157 -1.19 19.64 7.67
CA ASP A 157 -0.27 19.68 6.53
C ASP A 157 -0.32 18.34 5.77
N PRO A 158 -0.28 18.38 4.43
CA PRO A 158 -0.31 17.18 3.60
C PRO A 158 1.01 16.42 3.65
N LEU A 159 0.97 15.17 3.18
CA LEU A 159 2.15 14.37 2.88
C LEU A 159 2.77 14.87 1.56
N GLU A 160 4.07 15.18 1.56
CA GLU A 160 4.83 15.55 0.38
C GLU A 160 5.33 14.31 -0.37
N VAL A 161 5.19 14.27 -1.68
CA VAL A 161 5.66 13.14 -2.51
C VAL A 161 6.81 13.61 -3.41
N PHE A 162 7.97 12.96 -3.27
CA PHE A 162 9.17 13.22 -4.07
C PHE A 162 9.51 11.98 -4.93
N PRO A 163 8.98 11.87 -6.16
CA PRO A 163 9.25 10.74 -7.05
C PRO A 163 10.74 10.54 -7.37
N HIS A 164 11.52 11.63 -7.41
CA HIS A 164 12.98 11.62 -7.58
C HIS A 164 13.64 12.26 -6.34
N GLY A 165 13.25 11.80 -5.16
CA GLY A 165 13.70 12.35 -3.87
C GLY A 165 15.08 11.90 -3.45
N LEU A 166 15.58 10.77 -3.98
CA LEU A 166 16.87 10.18 -3.61
C LEU A 166 17.74 9.86 -4.85
N PRO A 167 18.37 10.88 -5.46
CA PRO A 167 19.15 10.70 -6.68
C PRO A 167 20.31 9.71 -6.51
N ASN A 168 20.37 8.69 -7.36
CA ASN A 168 21.40 7.63 -7.34
C ASN A 168 21.39 6.76 -6.07
N VAL A 169 20.23 6.62 -5.43
CA VAL A 169 20.06 5.77 -4.24
C VAL A 169 19.13 4.61 -4.57
N MET A 170 19.58 3.39 -4.25
CA MET A 170 18.79 2.16 -4.31
C MET A 170 17.90 2.07 -3.06
N ASN A 171 16.90 2.94 -2.93
CA ASN A 171 15.97 2.92 -1.80
C ASN A 171 14.68 3.72 -2.10
N ALA A 172 13.67 3.51 -1.28
CA ALA A 172 12.52 4.38 -1.10
C ALA A 172 12.20 4.46 0.41
N TYR A 173 11.60 5.56 0.86
CA TYR A 173 11.18 5.66 2.26
C TYR A 173 10.07 6.69 2.51
N TYR A 174 9.34 6.46 3.59
CA TYR A 174 8.57 7.44 4.35
C TYR A 174 9.42 8.09 5.45
N SER A 175 9.29 9.40 5.64
CA SER A 175 9.83 10.13 6.80
C SER A 175 8.75 10.98 7.44
N ARG A 176 8.58 10.82 8.75
CA ARG A 176 7.63 11.59 9.56
C ARG A 176 8.08 13.05 9.72
N SER A 177 9.36 13.27 10.06
CA SER A 177 9.91 14.62 10.27
C SER A 177 9.85 15.47 9.01
N ASP A 178 10.22 14.90 7.86
CA ASP A 178 10.12 15.54 6.56
C ASP A 178 8.68 15.54 6.01
N ARG A 179 7.76 14.78 6.61
CA ARG A 179 6.36 14.61 6.18
C ARG A 179 6.28 14.17 4.72
N ALA A 180 7.15 13.25 4.34
CA ALA A 180 7.44 12.99 2.95
C ALA A 180 7.56 11.50 2.61
N LEU A 181 7.18 11.15 1.38
CA LEU A 181 7.65 9.95 0.69
C LEU A 181 8.76 10.35 -0.27
N LYS A 182 9.89 9.66 -0.22
CA LYS A 182 11.04 9.90 -1.10
C LYS A 182 11.44 8.63 -1.81
N PHE A 183 11.46 8.70 -3.13
CA PHE A 183 11.79 7.58 -3.99
C PHE A 183 13.13 7.82 -4.66
N GLY A 184 13.94 6.77 -4.71
CA GLY A 184 15.24 6.78 -5.36
C GLY A 184 15.22 6.24 -6.78
N ASP A 185 16.32 6.52 -7.46
CA ASP A 185 16.59 6.09 -8.81
C ASP A 185 18.06 5.70 -8.96
N PHE A 186 18.34 4.69 -9.79
CA PHE A 186 19.70 4.16 -9.93
C PHE A 186 19.87 3.41 -11.24
N VAL A 187 21.13 3.17 -11.65
CA VAL A 187 21.45 2.32 -12.79
C VAL A 187 21.94 0.98 -12.25
N PRO A 188 21.23 -0.13 -12.49
CA PRO A 188 21.66 -1.46 -12.05
C PRO A 188 23.02 -1.83 -12.65
N THR A 189 23.83 -2.60 -11.91
CA THR A 189 25.14 -3.07 -12.39
C THR A 189 24.97 -3.86 -13.69
N GLY A 190 25.68 -3.46 -14.75
CA GLY A 190 25.61 -4.12 -16.06
C GLY A 190 24.41 -3.72 -16.93
N SER A 191 23.58 -2.77 -16.47
CA SER A 191 22.49 -2.17 -17.25
C SER A 191 22.85 -0.76 -17.73
N THR A 192 22.23 -0.31 -18.80
CA THR A 192 22.24 1.09 -19.25
C THR A 192 20.95 1.83 -18.91
N GLY A 193 19.90 1.09 -18.51
CA GLY A 193 18.59 1.64 -18.14
C GLY A 193 18.56 2.06 -16.68
N ARG A 194 18.08 3.28 -16.41
CA ARG A 194 17.83 3.76 -15.06
C ARG A 194 16.49 3.23 -14.55
N VAL A 195 16.51 2.69 -13.33
CA VAL A 195 15.34 2.25 -12.58
C VAL A 195 14.89 3.39 -11.68
N PHE A 196 13.57 3.59 -11.59
CA PHE A 196 12.95 4.59 -10.72
C PHE A 196 11.96 3.88 -9.80
N THR A 197 12.25 3.86 -8.50
CA THR A 197 11.42 3.14 -7.52
C THR A 197 9.99 3.70 -7.43
N CYS A 198 9.80 4.99 -7.75
CA CYS A 198 8.48 5.62 -7.82
C CYS A 198 7.58 5.09 -8.93
N ARG A 199 8.11 4.35 -9.92
CA ARG A 199 7.33 3.71 -10.99
C ARG A 199 6.74 2.37 -10.56
N SER A 200 7.21 1.82 -9.44
CA SER A 200 6.69 0.56 -8.93
C SER A 200 5.44 0.82 -8.10
N PHE A 201 4.32 0.28 -8.57
CA PHE A 201 3.02 0.43 -7.91
C PHE A 201 3.06 -0.06 -6.46
N ASP A 202 3.71 -1.20 -6.25
CA ASP A 202 3.86 -1.84 -4.96
C ASP A 202 4.80 -1.07 -4.01
N ILE A 203 5.98 -0.60 -4.45
CA ILE A 203 6.89 0.23 -3.63
C ILE A 203 6.18 1.51 -3.19
N VAL A 204 5.51 2.23 -4.11
CA VAL A 204 4.79 3.46 -3.74
C VAL A 204 3.70 3.18 -2.72
N SER A 205 2.97 2.08 -2.89
CA SER A 205 1.93 1.68 -1.95
C SER A 205 2.48 1.20 -0.59
N HIS A 206 3.61 0.50 -0.58
CA HIS A 206 4.32 0.05 0.62
C HIS A 206 4.77 1.25 1.47
N GLU A 207 5.43 2.23 0.86
CA GLU A 207 5.87 3.44 1.57
C GLU A 207 4.69 4.28 2.05
N THR A 208 3.59 4.32 1.28
CA THR A 208 2.34 4.94 1.74
C THR A 208 1.74 4.17 2.93
N GLY A 209 1.89 2.85 2.95
CA GLY A 209 1.49 1.99 4.07
C GLY A 209 2.16 2.41 5.37
N HIS A 210 3.47 2.66 5.36
CA HIS A 210 4.16 3.20 6.54
C HIS A 210 3.54 4.51 7.03
N ALA A 211 3.29 5.47 6.13
CA ALA A 211 2.69 6.76 6.50
C ALA A 211 1.28 6.59 7.11
N VAL A 212 0.48 5.68 6.57
CA VAL A 212 -0.86 5.37 7.09
C VAL A 212 -0.79 4.71 8.47
N LEU A 213 0.05 3.67 8.63
CA LEU A 213 0.19 3.00 9.91
C LEU A 213 0.78 3.94 10.96
N ASP A 214 1.70 4.80 10.58
CA ASP A 214 2.28 5.78 11.48
C ASP A 214 1.23 6.77 12.00
N GLY A 215 0.29 7.19 11.16
CA GLY A 215 -0.86 8.00 11.57
C GLY A 215 -1.82 7.29 12.53
N LEU A 216 -1.94 5.95 12.44
CA LEU A 216 -2.84 5.15 13.27
C LEU A 216 -2.20 4.63 14.56
N LYS A 217 -0.92 4.27 14.49
CA LYS A 217 -0.10 3.64 15.55
C LYS A 217 1.31 4.25 15.60
N PRO A 218 1.43 5.55 15.95
CA PRO A 218 2.70 6.30 15.85
C PRO A 218 3.84 5.78 16.73
N LYS A 219 3.57 4.91 17.71
CA LYS A 219 4.61 4.34 18.56
C LYS A 219 5.23 3.07 17.97
N TRP A 220 4.64 2.48 16.94
CA TRP A 220 5.12 1.22 16.36
C TRP A 220 6.38 1.40 15.51
N ILE A 221 6.63 2.60 14.95
CA ILE A 221 7.82 2.88 14.13
C ILE A 221 9.10 3.09 14.98
N LEU A 222 8.96 3.32 16.29
CA LEU A 222 10.08 3.62 17.20
C LEU A 222 11.03 2.43 17.34
N ASN A 223 12.34 2.68 17.44
CA ASN A 223 13.36 1.61 17.59
C ASN A 223 13.29 0.87 18.92
N SER A 224 12.64 1.49 19.91
CA SER A 224 12.42 0.96 21.25
C SER A 224 11.26 -0.03 21.29
N ALA A 225 10.45 -0.09 20.23
CA ALA A 225 9.44 -1.12 20.08
C ALA A 225 10.12 -2.49 19.89
N PRO A 226 9.50 -3.59 20.33
CA PRO A 226 10.09 -4.92 20.22
C PRO A 226 10.13 -5.39 18.74
N PRO A 227 10.98 -6.40 18.41
CA PRO A 227 11.13 -6.95 17.07
C PRO A 227 9.82 -7.25 16.34
N GLN A 228 8.86 -7.91 16.98
CA GLN A 228 7.56 -8.20 16.35
C GLN A 228 6.78 -6.92 16.02
N THR A 229 6.82 -5.87 16.84
CA THR A 229 6.16 -4.60 16.48
C THR A 229 6.81 -3.97 15.24
N GLY A 230 8.14 -4.05 15.10
CA GLY A 230 8.83 -3.63 13.88
C GLY A 230 8.47 -4.50 12.67
N GLY A 231 8.36 -5.81 12.87
CA GLY A 231 7.87 -6.75 11.87
C GLY A 231 6.45 -6.47 11.41
N LEU A 232 5.54 -6.11 12.33
CA LEU A 232 4.18 -5.68 11.98
C LEU A 232 4.19 -4.41 11.11
N HIS A 233 5.11 -3.49 11.39
CA HIS A 233 5.23 -2.24 10.64
C HIS A 233 5.64 -2.49 9.19
N GLU A 234 6.66 -3.33 8.97
CA GLU A 234 7.11 -3.74 7.63
C GLU A 234 6.06 -4.62 6.91
N SER A 235 5.44 -5.55 7.64
CA SER A 235 4.40 -6.42 7.09
C SER A 235 3.19 -5.60 6.62
N PHE A 236 2.84 -4.53 7.33
CA PHE A 236 1.79 -3.62 6.88
C PHE A 236 2.11 -2.94 5.55
N GLY A 237 3.38 -2.58 5.31
CA GLY A 237 3.80 -2.06 4.00
C GLY A 237 3.57 -3.08 2.89
N ASP A 238 4.05 -4.33 3.07
CA ASP A 238 3.88 -5.40 2.08
C ASP A 238 2.40 -5.75 1.85
N LEU A 239 1.61 -5.89 2.91
CA LEU A 239 0.18 -6.15 2.83
C LEU A 239 -0.59 -5.00 2.20
N THR A 240 -0.16 -3.75 2.40
CA THR A 240 -0.75 -2.59 1.71
C THR A 240 -0.64 -2.73 0.21
N ALA A 241 0.51 -3.18 -0.30
CA ALA A 241 0.71 -3.38 -1.73
C ALA A 241 -0.15 -4.52 -2.29
N ILE A 242 -0.18 -5.66 -1.61
CA ILE A 242 -1.01 -6.82 -1.98
C ILE A 242 -2.50 -6.42 -2.02
N PHE A 243 -3.01 -5.81 -0.94
CA PHE A 243 -4.41 -5.39 -0.88
C PHE A 243 -4.73 -4.30 -1.89
N LEU A 244 -3.82 -3.36 -2.14
CA LEU A 244 -4.03 -2.35 -3.16
C LEU A 244 -4.11 -2.99 -4.54
N ALA A 245 -3.22 -3.92 -4.89
CA ALA A 245 -3.30 -4.67 -6.15
C ALA A 245 -4.64 -5.40 -6.28
N LEU A 246 -5.07 -6.11 -5.24
CA LEU A 246 -6.34 -6.85 -5.22
C LEU A 246 -7.60 -5.97 -5.17
N SER A 247 -7.46 -4.68 -4.87
CA SER A 247 -8.54 -3.70 -5.00
C SER A 247 -8.77 -3.24 -6.45
N GLN A 248 -7.92 -3.67 -7.38
CA GLN A 248 -7.97 -3.29 -8.79
C GLN A 248 -8.48 -4.50 -9.60
N LEU A 249 -9.72 -4.42 -10.11
CA LEU A 249 -10.37 -5.55 -10.78
C LEU A 249 -9.54 -6.14 -11.92
N ASP A 250 -8.85 -5.32 -12.71
CA ASP A 250 -8.02 -5.80 -13.81
C ASP A 250 -6.73 -6.48 -13.35
N GLN A 251 -6.22 -6.17 -12.15
CA GLN A 251 -5.14 -6.94 -11.53
C GLN A 251 -5.65 -8.27 -11.01
N VAL A 252 -6.82 -8.29 -10.39
CA VAL A 252 -7.46 -9.51 -9.90
C VAL A 252 -7.72 -10.48 -11.06
N GLU A 253 -8.24 -9.99 -12.18
CA GLU A 253 -8.41 -10.77 -13.41
C GLU A 253 -7.08 -11.36 -13.91
N ALA A 254 -6.00 -10.57 -13.87
CA ALA A 254 -4.68 -11.03 -14.27
C ALA A 254 -4.15 -12.14 -13.35
N VAL A 255 -4.28 -12.00 -12.02
CA VAL A 255 -3.90 -13.03 -11.05
C VAL A 255 -4.64 -14.33 -11.34
N ILE A 256 -5.98 -14.27 -11.48
CA ILE A 256 -6.80 -15.46 -11.79
C ILE A 256 -6.36 -16.12 -13.11
N ALA A 257 -6.06 -15.32 -14.15
CA ALA A 257 -5.63 -15.84 -15.43
C ALA A 257 -4.24 -16.49 -15.38
N GLN A 258 -3.29 -15.87 -14.68
CA GLN A 258 -1.93 -16.38 -14.53
C GLN A 258 -1.89 -17.70 -13.76
N THR A 259 -2.64 -17.77 -12.67
CA THR A 259 -2.55 -18.88 -11.72
C THR A 259 -3.66 -19.91 -11.85
N LYS A 260 -4.57 -19.72 -12.80
CA LYS A 260 -5.79 -20.54 -12.94
C LYS A 260 -6.57 -20.62 -11.62
N ALA A 261 -6.60 -19.50 -10.89
CA ALA A 261 -7.24 -19.35 -9.59
C ALA A 261 -6.64 -20.21 -8.45
N ASP A 262 -5.37 -20.59 -8.53
CA ASP A 262 -4.58 -21.10 -7.40
C ASP A 262 -3.63 -20.00 -6.91
N LEU A 263 -3.77 -19.48 -5.70
CA LEU A 263 -2.90 -18.35 -5.28
C LEU A 263 -1.48 -18.77 -4.89
N HIS A 264 -1.18 -20.07 -4.81
CA HIS A 264 0.16 -20.60 -4.58
C HIS A 264 0.92 -20.94 -5.87
N ASP A 265 0.28 -20.75 -7.03
CA ASP A 265 0.99 -20.75 -8.32
C ASP A 265 1.72 -19.40 -8.49
N LYS A 266 2.82 -19.41 -9.27
CA LYS A 266 3.66 -18.22 -9.47
C LYS A 266 2.85 -17.04 -10.02
N THR A 267 2.91 -15.90 -9.33
CA THR A 267 2.22 -14.66 -9.70
C THR A 267 2.99 -13.43 -9.26
N PHE A 268 2.81 -12.32 -9.98
CA PHE A 268 3.36 -11.02 -9.58
C PHE A 268 2.80 -10.53 -8.23
N LEU A 269 1.64 -11.06 -7.79
CA LEU A 269 1.04 -10.63 -6.53
C LEU A 269 1.88 -11.03 -5.30
N ALA A 270 2.53 -12.19 -5.36
CA ALA A 270 3.33 -12.71 -4.26
C ALA A 270 4.74 -12.11 -4.23
N ASP A 271 5.26 -11.69 -5.39
CA ASP A 271 6.61 -11.11 -5.52
C ASP A 271 6.56 -9.60 -5.27
N MET A 272 7.28 -9.12 -4.25
CA MET A 272 7.35 -7.71 -3.90
C MET A 272 8.57 -7.03 -4.52
N ALA A 273 8.37 -5.91 -5.19
CA ALA A 273 9.35 -5.04 -5.82
C ALA A 273 10.20 -5.77 -6.86
N GLU A 274 9.56 -6.32 -7.90
CA GLU A 274 10.15 -7.26 -8.86
C GLU A 274 11.33 -6.67 -9.62
N GLN A 275 11.19 -5.47 -10.22
CA GLN A 275 12.30 -4.83 -10.95
C GLN A 275 13.43 -4.44 -10.01
N PHE A 276 13.11 -4.06 -8.78
CA PHE A 276 14.13 -3.73 -7.81
C PHE A 276 14.89 -4.97 -7.34
N GLY A 277 14.18 -6.08 -7.06
CA GLY A 277 14.77 -7.37 -6.75
C GLY A 277 15.67 -7.88 -7.88
N LEU A 278 15.18 -7.85 -9.13
CA LEU A 278 15.95 -8.24 -10.31
C LEU A 278 17.21 -7.38 -10.48
N ALA A 279 17.10 -6.08 -10.24
CA ALA A 279 18.24 -5.16 -10.29
C ALA A 279 19.31 -5.46 -9.22
N LEU A 280 18.92 -6.13 -8.12
CA LEU A 280 19.82 -6.64 -7.07
C LEU A 280 20.19 -8.13 -7.25
N GLY A 281 19.79 -8.76 -8.36
CA GLY A 281 20.09 -10.16 -8.67
C GLY A 281 19.20 -11.18 -7.95
N ARG A 282 18.00 -10.78 -7.51
CA ARG A 282 17.01 -11.65 -6.86
C ARG A 282 15.91 -12.06 -7.86
N PRO A 283 15.56 -13.36 -7.97
CA PRO A 283 14.65 -13.84 -9.01
C PRO A 283 13.16 -13.61 -8.71
N ASN A 284 12.78 -13.39 -7.44
CA ASN A 284 11.38 -13.33 -6.97
C ASN A 284 11.11 -12.00 -6.23
N GLY A 285 11.59 -10.88 -6.78
CA GLY A 285 11.56 -9.59 -6.08
C GLY A 285 12.48 -9.51 -4.85
N LEU A 286 12.26 -8.50 -4.00
CA LEU A 286 12.97 -8.33 -2.74
C LEU A 286 12.50 -9.33 -1.68
N ARG A 287 11.20 -9.64 -1.67
CA ARG A 287 10.50 -10.53 -0.74
C ARG A 287 9.39 -11.27 -1.49
N ASN A 288 8.97 -12.42 -0.95
CA ASN A 288 7.87 -13.21 -1.49
C ASN A 288 6.85 -13.53 -0.38
N ALA A 289 5.58 -13.19 -0.60
CA ALA A 289 4.49 -13.38 0.35
C ALA A 289 4.04 -14.85 0.47
N ASP A 290 4.28 -15.67 -0.56
CA ASP A 290 4.03 -17.11 -0.57
C ASP A 290 5.28 -17.86 -0.05
N ASN A 291 5.45 -17.88 1.27
CA ASN A 291 6.61 -18.46 1.94
C ASN A 291 6.21 -19.29 3.17
N ASP A 292 7.12 -20.16 3.64
CA ASP A 292 6.87 -21.03 4.79
C ASP A 292 7.59 -20.62 6.09
N LEU A 293 8.05 -19.36 6.18
CA LEU A 293 8.87 -18.90 7.30
C LEU A 293 8.12 -18.99 8.64
N LYS A 294 8.82 -19.46 9.66
CA LYS A 294 8.33 -19.51 11.04
C LYS A 294 9.01 -18.45 11.90
N LEU A 295 8.30 -18.01 12.94
CA LEU A 295 8.77 -16.95 13.83
C LEU A 295 10.10 -17.29 14.52
N SER A 296 10.36 -18.56 14.82
CA SER A 296 11.64 -18.99 15.42
C SER A 296 12.84 -18.94 14.47
N GLU A 297 12.63 -18.75 13.16
CA GLU A 297 13.66 -18.87 12.13
C GLU A 297 14.17 -17.52 11.60
N THR A 298 13.47 -16.42 11.87
CA THR A 298 13.71 -15.14 11.19
C THR A 298 14.63 -14.17 11.94
N GLY A 299 14.95 -14.44 13.21
CA GLY A 299 15.69 -13.51 14.06
C GLY A 299 14.95 -12.16 14.23
N ASN A 300 15.70 -11.09 14.49
CA ASN A 300 15.14 -9.77 14.84
C ASN A 300 15.22 -8.74 13.70
N GLU A 301 15.63 -9.14 12.49
CA GLU A 301 15.69 -8.24 11.35
C GLU A 301 14.28 -7.95 10.85
N VAL A 302 13.91 -6.67 10.75
CA VAL A 302 12.50 -6.26 10.61
C VAL A 302 11.87 -6.73 9.30
N HIS A 303 12.62 -6.79 8.20
CA HIS A 303 12.10 -7.39 6.95
C HIS A 303 12.03 -8.92 7.03
N ALA A 304 12.97 -9.58 7.69
CA ALA A 304 12.97 -11.03 7.83
C ALA A 304 11.78 -11.49 8.66
N ILE A 305 11.58 -10.90 9.85
CA ILE A 305 10.50 -11.26 10.76
C ILE A 305 9.12 -10.85 10.23
N SER A 306 9.02 -9.79 9.41
CA SER A 306 7.75 -9.36 8.82
C SER A 306 7.16 -10.38 7.85
N GLN A 307 8.00 -11.12 7.13
CA GLN A 307 7.57 -12.11 6.15
C GLN A 307 6.72 -13.24 6.78
N VAL A 308 6.91 -13.53 8.08
CA VAL A 308 6.10 -14.50 8.82
C VAL A 308 4.64 -14.04 8.88
N PHE A 309 4.41 -12.77 9.24
CA PHE A 309 3.05 -12.22 9.34
C PHE A 309 2.45 -12.01 7.95
N THR A 310 3.22 -11.46 7.00
CA THR A 310 2.80 -11.28 5.60
C THR A 310 2.39 -12.62 4.98
N GLY A 311 3.20 -13.67 5.14
CA GLY A 311 2.92 -14.99 4.58
C GLY A 311 1.76 -15.71 5.26
N ALA A 312 1.55 -15.53 6.57
CA ALA A 312 0.33 -16.03 7.22
C ALA A 312 -0.93 -15.38 6.62
N VAL A 313 -0.93 -14.05 6.43
CA VAL A 313 -2.08 -13.33 5.86
C VAL A 313 -2.30 -13.71 4.39
N TYR A 314 -1.24 -13.94 3.62
CA TYR A 314 -1.34 -14.43 2.24
C TYR A 314 -1.96 -15.84 2.16
N ASP A 315 -1.53 -16.76 3.02
CA ASP A 315 -2.16 -18.09 3.11
C ASP A 315 -3.64 -18.00 3.53
N ILE A 316 -3.97 -17.13 4.49
CA ILE A 316 -5.36 -16.90 4.92
C ILE A 316 -6.20 -16.36 3.75
N LEU A 317 -5.63 -15.48 2.91
CA LEU A 317 -6.28 -15.02 1.68
C LEU A 317 -6.58 -16.21 0.75
N ALA A 318 -5.60 -17.07 0.52
CA ALA A 318 -5.72 -18.25 -0.35
C ALA A 318 -6.75 -19.26 0.18
N ASP A 319 -6.75 -19.51 1.49
CA ASP A 319 -7.71 -20.40 2.16
C ASP A 319 -9.14 -19.86 2.07
N ILE A 320 -9.35 -18.59 2.42
CA ILE A 320 -10.68 -17.97 2.35
C ILE A 320 -11.15 -17.91 0.90
N PHE A 321 -10.26 -17.58 -0.05
CA PHE A 321 -10.61 -17.56 -1.46
C PHE A 321 -11.05 -18.95 -1.91
N SER A 322 -10.25 -19.98 -1.65
CA SER A 322 -10.56 -21.38 -2.00
C SER A 322 -11.87 -21.86 -1.38
N PHE A 323 -12.15 -21.47 -0.12
CA PHE A 323 -13.40 -21.77 0.58
C PHE A 323 -14.62 -21.08 -0.04
N GLU A 324 -14.48 -19.79 -0.40
CA GLU A 324 -15.56 -19.02 -1.01
C GLU A 324 -15.77 -19.34 -2.49
N ARG A 325 -14.77 -19.89 -3.18
CA ARG A 325 -14.88 -20.17 -4.61
C ARG A 325 -16.05 -21.09 -4.92
N ALA A 326 -16.81 -20.68 -5.92
CA ALA A 326 -17.92 -21.45 -6.46
C ALA A 326 -17.99 -21.18 -7.97
N PRO A 327 -17.07 -21.74 -8.78
CA PRO A 327 -16.92 -21.35 -10.19
C PRO A 327 -18.16 -21.62 -11.06
N GLY A 328 -19.09 -22.46 -10.60
CA GLY A 328 -20.40 -22.65 -11.25
C GLY A 328 -21.44 -21.56 -10.93
N LEU A 329 -21.17 -20.67 -9.97
CA LEU A 329 -22.11 -19.68 -9.42
C LEU A 329 -21.55 -18.25 -9.39
N ARG A 330 -20.24 -18.11 -9.20
CA ARG A 330 -19.53 -16.83 -9.05
C ARG A 330 -18.31 -16.78 -9.96
N ASP A 331 -18.05 -15.61 -10.51
CA ASP A 331 -16.78 -15.32 -11.17
C ASP A 331 -15.63 -15.32 -10.15
N ASP A 332 -14.52 -15.98 -10.48
CA ASP A 332 -13.39 -16.14 -9.58
C ASP A 332 -12.71 -14.80 -9.27
N ALA A 333 -12.63 -13.88 -10.23
CA ALA A 333 -12.04 -12.56 -9.99
C ALA A 333 -12.94 -11.71 -9.09
N ALA A 334 -14.25 -11.72 -9.30
CA ALA A 334 -15.20 -11.08 -8.39
C ALA A 334 -15.13 -11.66 -6.96
N CYS A 335 -14.96 -12.97 -6.84
CA CYS A 335 -14.80 -13.67 -5.56
C CYS A 335 -13.50 -13.22 -4.86
N LEU A 336 -12.36 -13.28 -5.56
CA LEU A 336 -11.05 -12.86 -5.02
C LEU A 336 -11.06 -11.39 -4.59
N HIS A 337 -11.61 -10.50 -5.42
CA HIS A 337 -11.75 -9.08 -5.07
C HIS A 337 -12.57 -8.87 -3.77
N SER A 338 -13.68 -9.61 -3.62
CA SER A 338 -14.50 -9.54 -2.40
C SER A 338 -13.78 -10.09 -1.16
N VAL A 339 -13.07 -11.21 -1.32
CA VAL A 339 -12.31 -11.85 -0.24
C VAL A 339 -11.16 -10.96 0.22
N ALA A 340 -10.39 -10.41 -0.72
CA ALA A 340 -9.30 -9.48 -0.45
C ALA A 340 -9.79 -8.20 0.24
N GLY A 341 -10.92 -7.65 -0.21
CA GLY A 341 -11.55 -6.49 0.42
C GLY A 341 -11.94 -6.73 1.88
N TYR A 342 -12.51 -7.92 2.17
CA TYR A 342 -12.81 -8.31 3.55
C TYR A 342 -11.55 -8.50 4.39
N LEU A 343 -10.55 -9.23 3.87
CA LEU A 343 -9.32 -9.51 4.62
C LEU A 343 -8.50 -8.23 4.89
N CYS A 344 -8.43 -7.30 3.92
CA CYS A 344 -7.88 -5.97 4.13
C CYS A 344 -8.57 -5.24 5.29
N SER A 345 -9.91 -5.31 5.34
CA SER A 345 -10.69 -4.74 6.44
C SER A 345 -10.45 -5.40 7.78
N LEU A 346 -10.36 -6.74 7.79
CA LEU A 346 -10.09 -7.52 8.99
C LEU A 346 -8.72 -7.18 9.58
N VAL A 347 -7.68 -7.21 8.75
CA VAL A 347 -6.29 -6.94 9.17
C VAL A 347 -6.15 -5.50 9.67
N LEU A 348 -6.67 -4.50 8.94
CA LEU A 348 -6.59 -3.10 9.37
C LEU A 348 -7.28 -2.88 10.71
N ARG A 349 -8.52 -3.39 10.87
CA ARG A 349 -9.25 -3.23 12.14
C ARG A 349 -8.57 -3.96 13.29
N ALA A 350 -7.97 -5.13 13.03
CA ALA A 350 -7.23 -5.88 14.03
C ALA A 350 -5.96 -5.13 14.48
N LEU A 351 -5.19 -4.57 13.55
CA LEU A 351 -4.02 -3.74 13.85
C LEU A 351 -4.39 -2.48 14.64
N VAL A 352 -5.48 -1.81 14.26
CA VAL A 352 -5.99 -0.64 15.00
C VAL A 352 -6.45 -1.02 16.42
N ALA A 353 -7.05 -2.20 16.60
CA ALA A 353 -7.50 -2.69 17.90
C ALA A 353 -6.38 -3.27 18.78
N ALA A 354 -5.22 -3.63 18.21
CA ALA A 354 -4.06 -4.12 18.95
C ALA A 354 -3.46 -3.03 19.85
N PRO A 355 -2.64 -3.38 20.86
CA PRO A 355 -2.04 -2.41 21.78
C PRO A 355 -1.29 -1.27 21.07
N ASP A 356 -1.36 -0.06 21.61
CA ASP A 356 -0.68 1.11 21.04
C ASP A 356 0.86 1.04 21.16
N THR A 357 1.37 0.15 22.00
CA THR A 357 2.81 -0.08 22.22
C THR A 357 3.07 -1.56 22.40
N ASN A 358 4.22 -2.02 21.93
CA ASN A 358 4.72 -3.39 22.16
C ASN A 358 3.74 -4.47 21.71
N ALA A 359 2.98 -4.20 20.63
CA ALA A 359 2.07 -5.16 20.07
C ALA A 359 2.85 -6.36 19.51
N LYS A 360 2.42 -7.55 19.89
CA LYS A 360 2.89 -8.84 19.39
C LYS A 360 2.04 -9.28 18.22
N TYR A 361 2.54 -10.24 17.44
CA TYR A 361 1.73 -10.83 16.37
C TYR A 361 0.45 -11.48 16.94
N ALA A 362 0.56 -12.20 18.08
CA ALA A 362 -0.57 -12.83 18.74
C ALA A 362 -1.68 -11.84 19.12
N ASP A 363 -1.35 -10.60 19.51
CA ASP A 363 -2.36 -9.56 19.82
C ASP A 363 -3.23 -9.29 18.58
N VAL A 364 -2.60 -9.14 17.41
CA VAL A 364 -3.30 -8.90 16.15
C VAL A 364 -4.13 -10.12 15.75
N VAL A 365 -3.59 -11.33 15.87
CA VAL A 365 -4.31 -12.58 15.58
C VAL A 365 -5.59 -12.69 16.42
N ASN A 366 -5.50 -12.42 17.72
CA ASN A 366 -6.66 -12.45 18.61
C ASN A 366 -7.71 -11.40 18.24
N GLN A 367 -7.29 -10.20 17.82
CA GLN A 367 -8.22 -9.21 17.28
C GLN A 367 -8.86 -9.66 15.96
N MET A 368 -8.11 -10.31 15.06
CA MET A 368 -8.68 -10.89 13.83
C MET A 368 -9.75 -11.94 14.15
N LEU A 369 -9.49 -12.85 15.09
CA LEU A 369 -10.47 -13.87 15.49
C LEU A 369 -11.73 -13.24 16.08
N ARG A 370 -11.58 -12.27 17.00
CA ARG A 370 -12.70 -11.55 17.61
C ARG A 370 -13.54 -10.83 16.54
N ILE A 371 -12.89 -10.08 15.65
CA ILE A 371 -13.57 -9.28 14.63
C ILE A 371 -14.26 -10.17 13.60
N ALA A 372 -13.64 -11.27 13.17
CA ALA A 372 -14.27 -12.21 12.25
C ALA A 372 -15.55 -12.84 12.82
N ALA A 373 -15.55 -13.13 14.12
CA ALA A 373 -16.74 -13.60 14.83
C ALA A 373 -17.82 -12.50 14.94
N GLU A 374 -17.44 -11.26 15.26
CA GLU A 374 -18.35 -10.10 15.31
C GLU A 374 -18.99 -9.79 13.96
N ASP A 375 -18.25 -9.99 12.86
CA ASP A 375 -18.74 -9.83 11.50
C ASP A 375 -19.63 -11.02 11.05
N GLY A 376 -19.79 -12.04 11.89
CA GLY A 376 -20.62 -13.22 11.62
C GLY A 376 -20.05 -14.15 10.55
N LYS A 377 -18.71 -14.20 10.40
CA LYS A 377 -18.08 -15.13 9.46
C LYS A 377 -18.19 -16.59 9.92
N PRO A 378 -18.20 -17.55 8.97
CA PRO A 378 -18.16 -18.99 9.31
C PRO A 378 -16.94 -19.35 10.14
N VAL A 379 -17.04 -20.44 10.90
CA VAL A 379 -15.93 -20.94 11.75
C VAL A 379 -14.67 -21.26 10.93
N ASP A 380 -14.82 -21.62 9.66
CA ASP A 380 -13.71 -21.85 8.73
C ASP A 380 -12.74 -20.67 8.67
N TYR A 381 -13.23 -19.42 8.71
CA TYR A 381 -12.37 -18.25 8.72
C TYR A 381 -11.50 -18.19 9.98
N ALA A 382 -12.08 -18.50 11.15
CA ALA A 382 -11.33 -18.57 12.41
C ALA A 382 -10.33 -19.74 12.37
N ASN A 383 -10.70 -20.86 11.76
CA ASN A 383 -9.82 -22.01 11.56
C ASN A 383 -8.63 -21.64 10.67
N PHE A 384 -8.83 -20.97 9.53
CA PHE A 384 -7.74 -20.52 8.64
C PHE A 384 -6.80 -19.56 9.36
N ILE A 385 -7.35 -18.55 10.06
CA ILE A 385 -6.55 -17.60 10.84
C ILE A 385 -5.68 -18.34 11.87
N ARG A 386 -6.31 -19.17 12.72
CA ARG A 386 -5.58 -19.94 13.74
C ARG A 386 -4.54 -20.86 13.11
N ASN A 387 -4.91 -21.62 12.08
CA ASN A 387 -4.07 -22.66 11.50
C ASN A 387 -2.80 -22.06 10.88
N ARG A 388 -2.94 -21.00 10.08
CA ARG A 388 -1.80 -20.37 9.41
C ARG A 388 -0.86 -19.70 10.40
N PHE A 389 -1.38 -19.01 11.41
CA PHE A 389 -0.55 -18.44 12.47
C PHE A 389 0.06 -19.50 13.40
N ALA A 390 -0.60 -20.63 13.66
CA ALA A 390 -0.04 -21.72 14.45
C ALA A 390 1.07 -22.47 13.71
N LEU A 391 0.92 -22.74 12.41
CA LEU A 391 1.96 -23.36 11.57
C LEU A 391 3.23 -22.51 11.50
N ARG A 392 3.08 -21.18 11.59
CA ARG A 392 4.17 -20.21 11.61
C ARG A 392 4.71 -19.87 13.00
N GLU A 393 4.29 -20.62 14.01
CA GLU A 393 4.76 -20.50 15.41
C GLU A 393 4.46 -19.11 16.03
N VAL A 394 3.36 -18.48 15.59
CA VAL A 394 2.92 -17.19 16.13
C VAL A 394 2.03 -17.39 17.35
N VAL A 395 1.07 -18.31 17.26
CA VAL A 395 0.12 -18.62 18.36
C VAL A 395 0.09 -20.12 18.66
N VAL A 396 -0.19 -20.46 19.91
CA VAL A 396 -0.44 -21.86 20.28
C VAL A 396 -1.91 -22.19 20.02
N SER A 397 -2.15 -23.23 19.22
CA SER A 397 -3.49 -23.75 19.03
C SER A 397 -3.95 -24.52 20.27
N PRO A 398 -5.15 -24.26 20.81
CA PRO A 398 -5.68 -24.91 22.02
C PRO A 398 -6.23 -26.32 21.75
N VAL A 399 -6.50 -26.62 20.48
CA VAL A 399 -7.05 -27.89 19.98
C VAL A 399 -6.28 -28.32 18.72
N PRO A 400 -6.37 -29.57 18.27
CA PRO A 400 -5.78 -29.99 17.00
C PRO A 400 -6.21 -29.09 15.82
N LEU A 401 -5.34 -28.93 14.81
CA LEU A 401 -5.63 -28.05 13.66
C LEU A 401 -6.80 -28.53 12.78
N THR A 402 -7.21 -29.78 12.98
CA THR A 402 -8.37 -30.42 12.34
C THR A 402 -9.70 -30.15 13.06
N GLU A 403 -9.66 -29.60 14.26
CA GLU A 403 -10.85 -29.24 15.05
C GLU A 403 -11.13 -27.74 14.96
N ASP A 404 -12.40 -27.37 15.15
CA ASP A 404 -12.86 -25.99 15.11
C ASP A 404 -12.25 -25.15 16.25
N GLN A 405 -11.83 -23.95 15.90
CA GLN A 405 -11.33 -22.96 16.84
C GLN A 405 -12.41 -22.64 17.89
N PRO A 406 -12.11 -22.82 19.20
CA PRO A 406 -13.03 -22.44 20.26
C PRO A 406 -13.35 -20.94 20.22
N GLN A 407 -14.63 -20.60 20.36
CA GLN A 407 -15.07 -19.21 20.44
C GLN A 407 -14.63 -18.59 21.77
N ASN A 408 -14.33 -17.28 21.75
CA ASN A 408 -14.01 -16.48 22.93
C ASN A 408 -12.80 -16.95 23.74
N LEU A 409 -11.88 -17.68 23.10
CA LEU A 409 -10.60 -18.06 23.69
C LEU A 409 -9.48 -17.23 23.09
N GLU A 410 -8.70 -16.58 23.95
CA GLU A 410 -7.48 -15.91 23.56
C GLU A 410 -6.37 -16.94 23.33
N LEU A 411 -5.70 -16.82 22.18
CA LEU A 411 -4.59 -17.68 21.81
C LEU A 411 -3.28 -17.09 22.37
N PRO A 412 -2.54 -17.81 23.22
CA PRO A 412 -1.26 -17.33 23.70
C PRO A 412 -0.22 -17.32 22.57
N ALA A 413 0.74 -16.40 22.66
CA ALA A 413 1.89 -16.38 21.75
C ALA A 413 2.71 -17.68 21.89
N MET A 414 3.12 -18.27 20.77
CA MET A 414 4.01 -19.45 20.80
C MET A 414 5.47 -19.03 20.94
N VAL A 415 5.89 -17.97 20.26
CA VAL A 415 7.23 -17.37 20.38
C VAL A 415 7.11 -15.93 20.87
N GLU A 416 7.85 -15.60 21.91
CA GLU A 416 7.95 -14.25 22.45
C GLU A 416 9.31 -13.63 22.12
N ASP A 417 9.32 -12.33 21.87
CA ASP A 417 10.55 -11.56 21.82
C ASP A 417 11.25 -11.61 23.17
N ALA A 418 12.58 -11.74 23.20
CA ALA A 418 13.31 -11.67 24.46
C ALA A 418 13.10 -10.29 25.12
N PRO A 419 13.11 -10.19 26.48
CA PRO A 419 12.75 -8.96 27.20
C PRO A 419 13.50 -7.68 26.79
N ASP A 420 14.73 -7.82 26.27
CA ASP A 420 15.57 -6.71 25.80
C ASP A 420 15.94 -6.85 24.31
N ALA A 421 15.19 -7.65 23.56
CA ALA A 421 15.44 -7.86 22.14
C ALA A 421 15.34 -6.53 21.39
N ARG A 422 16.38 -6.21 20.63
CA ARG A 422 16.42 -5.04 19.77
C ARG A 422 16.11 -5.42 18.33
N GLN A 423 15.43 -4.52 17.64
CA GLN A 423 15.23 -4.61 16.21
C GLN A 423 16.58 -4.52 15.49
N ASP A 424 16.78 -5.36 14.48
CA ASP A 424 17.81 -5.15 13.47
C ASP A 424 17.17 -4.47 12.24
N ARG A 425 17.59 -3.24 11.95
CA ARG A 425 17.04 -2.42 10.85
C ARG A 425 18.01 -2.25 9.68
N ARG A 426 19.15 -2.93 9.71
CA ARG A 426 20.25 -2.70 8.74
C ARG A 426 19.85 -2.97 7.29
N ALA A 427 18.91 -3.88 7.07
CA ALA A 427 18.39 -4.22 5.75
C ALA A 427 17.03 -3.58 5.44
N CYS A 428 16.45 -2.81 6.39
CA CYS A 428 15.15 -2.17 6.29
C CYS A 428 15.09 -1.17 5.11
N CYS A 429 13.89 -0.94 4.54
CA CYS A 429 13.64 0.24 3.71
C CYS A 429 14.07 1.50 4.49
N GLY A 430 14.36 2.61 3.80
CA GLY A 430 14.94 3.78 4.49
C GLY A 430 14.06 4.32 5.64
N THR A 431 12.77 3.97 5.66
CA THR A 431 11.74 4.43 6.60
C THR A 431 12.15 4.24 8.05
N MET A 432 12.43 3.01 8.50
CA MET A 432 12.68 2.79 9.93
C MET A 432 14.11 3.16 10.38
N ASN A 433 14.98 3.60 9.46
CA ASN A 433 16.38 3.90 9.72
C ASN A 433 16.68 5.36 10.08
N HIS A 434 15.69 6.26 10.00
CA HIS A 434 15.90 7.66 10.37
C HIS A 434 16.18 7.83 11.86
N ALA A 435 17.12 8.72 12.19
CA ALA A 435 17.54 9.04 13.56
C ALA A 435 16.37 9.50 14.45
N GLU A 436 15.31 10.08 13.88
CA GLU A 436 14.11 10.51 14.61
C GLU A 436 13.36 9.36 15.32
N TYR A 437 13.56 8.11 14.90
CA TYR A 437 12.92 6.94 15.50
C TYR A 437 13.79 6.27 16.57
N PHE A 438 15.02 6.76 16.75
CA PHE A 438 15.88 6.39 17.85
C PHE A 438 15.53 7.33 19.00
N ASP A 439 15.26 6.81 20.20
CA ASP A 439 14.98 7.63 21.39
C ASP A 439 16.27 8.38 21.83
N LEU A 440 16.65 9.36 21.01
CA LEU A 440 17.86 10.16 21.15
C LEU A 440 17.60 11.39 22.03
N GLU A 441 16.35 11.71 22.33
CA GLU A 441 15.99 12.90 23.10
C GLU A 441 16.57 12.84 24.52
N GLY A 442 16.59 11.66 25.15
CA GLY A 442 17.27 11.45 26.43
C GLY A 442 18.80 11.63 26.37
N VAL A 443 19.44 11.24 25.26
CA VAL A 443 20.88 11.45 25.03
C VAL A 443 21.17 12.93 24.82
N LEU A 444 20.37 13.60 23.99
CA LEU A 444 20.49 15.03 23.72
C LEU A 444 20.16 15.87 24.97
N ASP A 445 19.26 15.43 25.83
CA ASP A 445 18.98 16.07 27.12
C ASP A 445 20.17 16.01 28.07
N ALA A 446 20.85 14.87 28.15
CA ALA A 446 22.07 14.75 28.94
C ALA A 446 23.17 15.68 28.41
N GLU A 447 23.34 15.78 27.09
CA GLU A 447 24.27 16.73 26.47
C GLU A 447 23.88 18.20 26.72
N ARG A 448 22.59 18.54 26.57
CA ARG A 448 22.05 19.88 26.86
C ARG A 448 22.27 20.25 28.33
N GLN A 449 22.07 19.31 29.27
CA GLN A 449 22.31 19.52 30.69
C GLN A 449 23.81 19.70 30.99
N ALA A 450 24.68 18.90 30.37
CA ALA A 450 26.13 19.04 30.50
C ALA A 450 26.62 20.40 29.96
N LEU A 451 26.10 20.85 28.81
CA LEU A 451 26.38 22.18 28.26
C LEU A 451 25.88 23.28 29.18
N ALA A 452 24.66 23.18 29.70
CA ALA A 452 24.10 24.14 30.64
C ALA A 452 24.93 24.24 31.93
N ALA A 453 25.43 23.11 32.44
CA ALA A 453 26.33 23.07 33.59
C ALA A 453 27.69 23.73 33.29
N TRP A 454 28.26 23.47 32.10
CA TRP A 454 29.49 24.13 31.65
C TRP A 454 29.31 25.65 31.53
N CYS A 455 28.25 26.13 30.89
CA CYS A 455 27.96 27.56 30.74
C CYS A 455 27.81 28.27 32.09
N LYS A 456 27.10 27.67 33.05
CA LYS A 456 26.98 28.20 34.43
C LYS A 456 28.35 28.37 35.10
N ASN A 457 29.26 27.41 34.90
CA ASN A 457 30.60 27.43 35.45
C ASN A 457 31.58 28.32 34.66
N TYR A 458 31.30 28.60 33.39
CA TYR A 458 32.07 29.51 32.56
C TYR A 458 31.79 30.98 32.93
N SER A 459 30.51 31.33 33.18
CA SER A 459 30.12 32.66 33.63
C SER A 459 30.69 33.03 35.00
N THR A 460 30.86 32.05 35.91
CA THR A 460 31.48 32.29 37.23
C THR A 460 33.00 32.44 37.15
N ARG A 461 33.68 31.86 36.15
CA ARG A 461 35.13 32.00 35.97
C ARG A 461 35.57 33.33 35.35
N HIS A 462 34.68 34.04 34.67
CA HIS A 462 34.98 35.32 34.02
C HIS A 462 34.26 36.52 34.65
N GLY A 463 33.53 36.32 35.75
CA GLY A 463 32.84 37.37 36.51
C GLY A 463 33.68 38.08 37.59
N GLU A 464 34.90 37.62 37.86
CA GLU A 464 35.84 38.25 38.81
C GLU A 464 37.03 38.87 38.09
N VAL A 465 36.77 39.95 37.33
CA VAL A 465 37.76 41.02 37.20
C VAL A 465 37.10 42.27 37.76
N ALA A 466 36.90 42.26 39.08
CA ALA A 466 36.57 43.47 39.82
C ALA A 466 37.84 44.32 39.92
N ILE A 467 37.75 45.51 39.35
CA ILE A 467 38.76 46.57 39.37
C ILE A 467 39.02 46.97 40.82
N GLU A 468 40.20 46.66 41.36
CA GLU A 468 40.73 47.38 42.53
C GLU A 468 41.45 48.66 42.03
N LYS A 469 41.08 49.78 42.67
CA LYS A 469 41.57 51.14 42.43
C LYS A 469 42.96 51.36 43.01
#